data_AF-A0A7H8NAN1-F1
#
_entry.id   AF-A0A7H8NAN1-F1
#
_cell.length_a   1.000
_cell.length_b   1.000
_cell.length_c   1.000
_cell.angle_alpha   90.00
_cell.angle_beta   90.00
_cell.angle_gamma   90.00
#
_symmetry.space_group_name_H-M   'P 1'
#
loop_
_entity.id
_entity.type
_entity.pdbx_description
1 polymer ?
#
loop_
_entity_poly.entity_id
_entity_poly.type
_entity_poly.pdbx_seq_one_letter_code
_entity_poly.pdbx_strand_id
1 'polypeptide(L)'
;MPRKPKMTDEERRAYSAKMRGELEAVMDRAYGAMVGSEEFWAAVMRTAANLTHPDRDDRSPTNCVAIAAQHPNATHVLSSGDWGKVGRFPVKGSTSLRIWTPLKRRPEGGQETTAAAADGGQREAASEAVEGERRKVSGFKAGPVFDISQTDGDAYEPPVAAPLTAEVIRDVLVNEYRDRYHEHPEQAGGFDFAREAPDNAVRILLYGHAWRRIAEADAALPGQHVAEVASAAHVAARILGIAPGPAVMPPLAGIVTQGRKPPVHESAVRAIETGRAIARVVRAAAEHRRELAVIG
;
A
#
# COMPACT_ATOMS: atom_id res chain seq x y z
N MET A 1 -38.48 12.26 14.79
CA MET A 1 -38.36 10.93 14.13
C MET A 1 -37.90 9.91 15.15
N PRO A 2 -38.57 8.76 15.31
CA PRO A 2 -38.12 7.72 16.23
C PRO A 2 -36.72 7.25 15.81
N ARG A 3 -35.77 7.22 16.77
CA ARG A 3 -34.44 6.65 16.53
C ARG A 3 -34.62 5.18 16.13
N LYS A 4 -34.01 4.76 15.01
CA LYS A 4 -33.98 3.35 14.63
C LYS A 4 -33.48 2.52 15.81
N PRO A 5 -34.10 1.36 16.11
CA PRO A 5 -33.64 0.48 17.17
C PRO A 5 -32.15 0.17 16.99
N LYS A 6 -31.39 0.21 18.09
CA LYS A 6 -29.99 -0.24 18.07
C LYS A 6 -29.99 -1.74 17.78
N MET A 7 -29.18 -2.12 16.81
CA MET A 7 -28.95 -3.49 16.38
C MET A 7 -28.54 -4.40 17.55
N THR A 8 -29.20 -5.55 17.69
CA THR A 8 -28.89 -6.55 18.74
C THR A 8 -27.47 -7.11 18.56
N ASP A 9 -26.91 -7.76 19.59
CA ASP A 9 -25.59 -8.40 19.48
C ASP A 9 -25.57 -9.54 18.46
N GLU A 10 -26.68 -10.25 18.29
CA GLU A 10 -26.84 -11.30 17.28
C GLU A 10 -26.89 -10.70 15.88
N GLU A 11 -27.70 -9.67 15.68
CA GLU A 11 -27.78 -8.95 14.41
C GLU A 11 -26.39 -8.38 14.04
N ARG A 12 -25.68 -7.76 14.98
CA ARG A 12 -24.31 -7.24 14.77
C ARG A 12 -23.32 -8.32 14.36
N ARG A 13 -23.38 -9.51 14.98
CA ARG A 13 -22.56 -10.67 14.60
C ARG A 13 -22.89 -11.16 13.20
N ALA A 14 -24.17 -11.32 12.88
CA ALA A 14 -24.64 -11.74 11.57
C ALA A 14 -24.22 -10.75 10.46
N TYR A 15 -24.37 -9.45 10.70
CA TYR A 15 -23.91 -8.42 9.77
C TYR A 15 -22.39 -8.44 9.59
N SER A 16 -21.63 -8.58 10.68
CA SER A 16 -20.17 -8.65 10.59
C SER A 16 -19.70 -9.88 9.80
N ALA A 17 -20.36 -11.02 9.99
CA ALA A 17 -20.11 -12.24 9.21
C ALA A 17 -20.48 -12.05 7.73
N LYS A 18 -21.63 -11.43 7.45
CA LYS A 18 -22.04 -11.10 6.08
C LYS A 18 -21.02 -10.21 5.37
N MET A 19 -20.60 -9.11 6.00
CA MET A 19 -19.63 -8.18 5.43
C MET A 19 -18.25 -8.83 5.23
N ARG A 20 -17.87 -9.76 6.12
CA ARG A 20 -16.66 -10.56 5.96
C ARG A 20 -16.76 -11.46 4.73
N GLY A 21 -17.85 -12.20 4.56
CA GLY A 21 -18.07 -13.06 3.39
C GLY A 21 -18.11 -12.26 2.08
N GLU A 22 -18.68 -11.05 2.09
CA GLU A 22 -18.63 -10.15 0.92
C GLU A 22 -17.20 -9.75 0.57
N LEU A 23 -16.36 -9.42 1.55
CA LEU A 23 -14.95 -9.10 1.33
C LEU A 23 -14.15 -10.33 0.85
N GLU A 24 -14.42 -11.52 1.38
CA GLU A 24 -13.81 -12.77 0.91
C GLU A 24 -14.14 -13.02 -0.56
N ALA A 25 -15.42 -12.86 -0.95
CA ALA A 25 -15.84 -12.98 -2.34
C ALA A 25 -15.20 -11.91 -3.26
N VAL A 26 -14.97 -10.69 -2.75
CA VAL A 26 -14.18 -9.67 -3.47
C VAL A 26 -12.75 -10.14 -3.68
N MET A 27 -12.10 -10.67 -2.64
CA MET A 27 -10.72 -11.15 -2.73
C MET A 27 -10.58 -12.31 -3.72
N ASP A 28 -11.51 -13.27 -3.72
CA ASP A 28 -11.49 -14.40 -4.65
C ASP A 28 -11.56 -13.94 -6.10
N ARG A 29 -12.46 -13.00 -6.41
CA ARG A 29 -12.54 -12.39 -7.76
C ARG A 29 -11.29 -11.60 -8.11
N ALA A 30 -10.75 -10.82 -7.16
CA ALA A 30 -9.54 -10.04 -7.37
C ALA A 30 -8.33 -10.93 -7.67
N TYR A 31 -8.21 -12.03 -6.94
CA TYR A 31 -7.18 -13.04 -7.15
C TYR A 31 -7.30 -13.70 -8.51
N GLY A 32 -8.52 -14.08 -8.93
CA GLY A 32 -8.75 -14.57 -10.30
C GLY A 32 -8.35 -13.56 -11.37
N ALA A 33 -8.70 -12.28 -11.18
CA ALA A 33 -8.37 -11.21 -12.11
C ALA A 33 -6.85 -10.94 -12.19
N MET A 34 -6.11 -11.02 -11.08
CA MET A 34 -4.65 -10.84 -11.09
C MET A 34 -3.90 -11.92 -11.87
N VAL A 35 -4.51 -13.09 -12.09
CA VAL A 35 -3.92 -14.21 -12.85
C VAL A 35 -4.23 -14.09 -14.34
N GLY A 36 -5.25 -13.31 -14.72
CA GLY A 36 -5.78 -13.27 -16.09
C GLY A 36 -5.89 -11.88 -16.74
N SER A 37 -5.56 -10.79 -16.03
CA SER A 37 -5.62 -9.42 -16.56
C SER A 37 -4.42 -8.61 -16.11
N GLU A 38 -3.59 -8.23 -17.10
CA GLU A 38 -2.47 -7.31 -16.91
C GLU A 38 -2.96 -5.91 -16.48
N GLU A 39 -4.13 -5.48 -16.96
CA GLU A 39 -4.73 -4.21 -16.58
C GLU A 39 -5.09 -4.21 -15.09
N PHE A 40 -5.62 -5.32 -14.58
CA PHE A 40 -5.93 -5.44 -13.15
C PHE A 40 -4.66 -5.48 -12.30
N TRP A 41 -3.63 -6.21 -12.73
CA TRP A 41 -2.32 -6.18 -12.09
C TRP A 41 -1.76 -4.75 -12.00
N ALA A 42 -1.77 -4.02 -13.11
CA ALA A 42 -1.33 -2.62 -13.15
C ALA A 42 -2.20 -1.72 -12.25
N ALA A 43 -3.51 -1.96 -12.17
CA ALA A 43 -4.41 -1.24 -11.27
C ALA A 43 -4.08 -1.48 -9.78
N VAL A 44 -3.68 -2.71 -9.40
CA VAL A 44 -3.21 -3.03 -8.05
C VAL A 44 -1.93 -2.26 -7.73
N MET A 45 -0.94 -2.27 -8.63
CA MET A 45 0.34 -1.55 -8.43
C MET A 45 0.12 -0.03 -8.31
N ARG A 46 -0.75 0.53 -9.15
CA ARG A 46 -1.14 1.94 -9.08
C ARG A 46 -1.85 2.27 -7.76
N THR A 47 -2.80 1.43 -7.33
CA THR A 47 -3.51 1.61 -6.06
C THR A 47 -2.54 1.57 -4.89
N ALA A 48 -1.59 0.64 -4.90
CA ALA A 48 -0.60 0.52 -3.84
C ALA A 48 0.31 1.75 -3.73
N ALA A 49 0.72 2.32 -4.87
CA ALA A 49 1.48 3.57 -4.91
C ALA A 49 0.66 4.75 -4.39
N ASN A 50 -0.59 4.92 -4.85
CA ASN A 50 -1.48 6.02 -4.41
C ASN A 50 -1.80 5.98 -2.91
N LEU A 51 -1.88 4.78 -2.33
CA LEU A 51 -2.19 4.58 -0.91
C LEU A 51 -0.93 4.45 -0.04
N THR A 52 0.19 4.99 -0.53
CA THR A 52 1.41 5.23 0.24
C THR A 52 1.34 6.66 0.77
N HIS A 53 1.47 6.84 2.08
CA HIS A 53 1.23 8.14 2.72
C HIS A 53 2.42 8.60 3.55
N PRO A 54 2.79 9.89 3.49
CA PRO A 54 3.90 10.42 4.29
C PRO A 54 3.50 10.65 5.76
N ASP A 55 2.21 10.82 6.04
CA ASP A 55 1.66 11.25 7.33
C ASP A 55 1.07 10.10 8.18
N ARG A 56 1.03 8.88 7.64
CA ARG A 56 0.39 7.72 8.27
C ARG A 56 0.85 6.40 7.66
N ASP A 57 0.50 5.31 8.33
CA ASP A 57 0.79 3.97 7.85
C ASP A 57 0.19 3.67 6.48
N ASP A 58 1.01 3.06 5.63
CA ASP A 58 0.61 2.61 4.32
C ASP A 58 -0.47 1.53 4.40
N ARG A 59 -1.36 1.51 3.41
CA ARG A 59 -2.35 0.45 3.32
C ARG A 59 -1.66 -0.88 3.01
N SER A 60 -1.96 -1.95 3.76
CA SER A 60 -1.35 -3.26 3.52
C SER A 60 -1.54 -3.74 2.07
N PRO A 61 -0.60 -4.51 1.47
CA PRO A 61 -0.73 -4.98 0.09
C PRO A 61 -2.04 -5.72 -0.16
N THR A 62 -2.49 -6.54 0.79
CA THR A 62 -3.78 -7.25 0.72
C THR A 62 -4.96 -6.28 0.62
N ASN A 63 -4.93 -5.18 1.39
CA ASN A 63 -5.96 -4.16 1.30
C ASN A 63 -5.84 -3.30 0.03
N CYS A 64 -4.65 -3.16 -0.56
CA CYS A 64 -4.48 -2.54 -1.88
C CYS A 64 -5.17 -3.36 -2.97
N VAL A 65 -5.04 -4.69 -2.94
CA VAL A 65 -5.77 -5.60 -3.84
C VAL A 65 -7.28 -5.47 -3.64
N ALA A 66 -7.76 -5.50 -2.39
CA ALA A 66 -9.18 -5.35 -2.07
C ALA A 66 -9.74 -4.03 -2.60
N ILE A 67 -9.02 -2.92 -2.42
CA ILE A 67 -9.44 -1.60 -2.87
C ILE A 67 -9.40 -1.53 -4.40
N ALA A 68 -8.35 -2.02 -5.06
CA ALA A 68 -8.26 -2.04 -6.52
C ALA A 68 -9.43 -2.81 -7.15
N ALA A 69 -9.87 -3.92 -6.54
CA ALA A 69 -10.99 -4.72 -7.02
C ALA A 69 -12.36 -4.02 -6.89
N GLN A 70 -12.49 -3.09 -5.94
CA GLN A 70 -13.74 -2.38 -5.68
C GLN A 70 -13.74 -0.97 -6.30
N HIS A 71 -12.56 -0.34 -6.42
CA HIS A 71 -12.36 1.03 -6.87
C HIS A 71 -10.94 1.21 -7.48
N PRO A 72 -10.70 0.77 -8.73
CA PRO A 72 -9.39 0.75 -9.39
C PRO A 72 -8.66 2.10 -9.53
N ASN A 73 -9.37 3.20 -9.30
CA ASN A 73 -8.88 4.58 -9.40
C ASN A 73 -8.83 5.27 -8.03
N ALA A 74 -8.83 4.51 -6.93
CA ALA A 74 -8.70 5.08 -5.59
C ALA A 74 -7.40 5.89 -5.45
N THR A 75 -7.51 7.06 -4.83
CA THR A 75 -6.42 8.02 -4.65
C THR A 75 -6.20 8.36 -3.18
N HIS A 76 -7.26 8.38 -2.36
CA HIS A 76 -7.13 8.67 -0.95
C HIS A 76 -8.28 8.01 -0.19
N VAL A 77 -7.98 7.04 0.66
CA VAL A 77 -8.99 6.19 1.29
C VAL A 77 -8.92 6.29 2.81
N LEU A 78 -10.02 6.72 3.44
CA LEU A 78 -10.14 6.87 4.89
C LEU A 78 -11.46 6.28 5.40
N SER A 79 -11.55 6.05 6.72
CA SER A 79 -12.82 5.70 7.35
C SER A 79 -13.77 6.91 7.38
N SER A 80 -15.08 6.69 7.55
CA SER A 80 -16.02 7.81 7.66
C SER A 80 -15.70 8.76 8.83
N GLY A 81 -15.19 8.22 9.94
CA GLY A 81 -14.82 9.04 11.10
C GLY A 81 -13.55 9.85 10.86
N ASP A 82 -12.59 9.30 10.10
CA ASP A 82 -11.39 10.05 9.71
C ASP A 82 -11.71 11.16 8.72
N TRP A 83 -12.62 10.91 7.77
CA TRP A 83 -13.13 11.97 6.90
C TRP A 83 -13.81 13.09 7.69
N GLY A 84 -14.63 12.74 8.69
CA GLY A 84 -15.32 13.74 9.51
C GLY A 84 -14.39 14.70 10.26
N LYS A 85 -13.18 14.25 10.63
CA LYS A 85 -12.17 15.11 11.28
C LYS A 85 -11.62 16.20 10.38
N VAL A 86 -11.69 16.00 9.07
CA VAL A 86 -11.19 16.94 8.05
C VAL A 86 -12.34 17.63 7.31
N GLY A 87 -13.53 17.65 7.92
CA GLY A 87 -14.69 18.36 7.36
C GLY A 87 -15.34 17.68 6.16
N ARG A 88 -15.04 16.40 5.90
CA ARG A 88 -15.62 15.62 4.80
C ARG A 88 -16.47 14.47 5.27
N PHE A 89 -17.47 14.09 4.48
CA PHE A 89 -18.37 12.99 4.79
C PHE A 89 -18.68 12.18 3.55
N PRO A 90 -18.84 10.85 3.65
CA PRO A 90 -19.33 10.05 2.54
C PRO A 90 -20.67 10.58 2.02
N VAL A 91 -20.76 10.73 0.70
CA VAL A 91 -22.01 11.16 0.05
C VAL A 91 -23.13 10.19 0.38
N LYS A 92 -24.32 10.72 0.63
CA LYS A 92 -25.50 9.91 0.95
C LYS A 92 -25.79 8.93 -0.19
N GLY A 93 -25.81 7.63 0.12
CA GLY A 93 -26.04 6.56 -0.85
C GLY A 93 -24.77 5.95 -1.44
N SER A 94 -23.59 6.50 -1.15
CA SER A 94 -22.31 5.89 -1.51
C SER A 94 -22.11 4.53 -0.86
N THR A 95 -21.67 3.55 -1.66
CA THR A 95 -21.29 2.22 -1.18
C THR A 95 -19.87 2.27 -0.61
N SER A 96 -19.69 1.87 0.64
CA SER A 96 -18.36 1.77 1.26
C SER A 96 -17.52 0.69 0.60
N LEU A 97 -16.21 0.95 0.45
CA LEU A 97 -15.22 -0.08 0.15
C LEU A 97 -14.95 -0.91 1.41
N ARG A 98 -14.74 -2.22 1.25
CA ARG A 98 -14.43 -3.13 2.35
C ARG A 98 -12.95 -3.46 2.40
N ILE A 99 -12.36 -3.37 3.58
CA ILE A 99 -10.96 -3.72 3.85
C ILE A 99 -10.83 -4.59 5.11
N TRP A 100 -9.73 -5.34 5.21
CA TRP A 100 -9.38 -6.04 6.43
C TRP A 100 -8.90 -5.06 7.50
N THR A 101 -9.60 -5.02 8.62
CA THR A 101 -9.31 -4.17 9.78
C THR A 101 -9.04 -5.04 11.01
N PRO A 102 -7.94 -4.82 11.75
CA PRO A 102 -7.63 -5.61 12.94
C PRO A 102 -8.67 -5.40 14.05
N LEU A 103 -8.98 -6.48 14.77
CA LEU A 103 -9.75 -6.46 16.00
C LEU A 103 -8.80 -6.30 17.19
N LYS A 104 -8.88 -5.17 17.89
CA LYS A 104 -8.12 -4.90 19.12
C LYS A 104 -8.97 -5.29 20.31
N ARG A 105 -8.50 -6.23 21.14
CA ARG A 105 -9.08 -6.48 22.48
C ARG A 105 -8.34 -5.63 23.52
N ARG A 106 -9.09 -5.11 24.50
CA ARG A 106 -8.50 -4.56 25.73
C ARG A 106 -8.14 -5.74 26.63
N PRO A 107 -6.95 -5.77 27.28
CA PRO A 107 -6.62 -6.81 28.25
C PRO A 107 -7.64 -6.78 29.39
N GLU A 108 -8.15 -7.95 29.77
CA GLU A 108 -9.30 -8.10 30.66
C GLU A 108 -8.94 -7.81 32.12
N GLY A 109 -9.72 -6.90 32.68
CA GLY A 109 -9.90 -6.62 34.10
C GLY A 109 -11.20 -5.84 34.24
N GLY A 110 -12.33 -6.50 33.95
CA GLY A 110 -13.68 -5.93 34.08
C GLY A 110 -14.58 -6.19 32.87
N GLN A 111 -15.46 -7.18 33.04
CA GLN A 111 -16.76 -7.37 32.37
C GLN A 111 -16.83 -7.32 30.83
N GLU A 112 -17.26 -8.46 30.27
CA GLU A 112 -17.92 -8.57 28.97
C GLU A 112 -18.97 -7.46 28.79
N THR A 113 -18.59 -6.37 28.14
CA THR A 113 -19.55 -5.35 27.69
C THR A 113 -19.06 -4.67 26.42
N THR A 114 -19.86 -4.85 25.38
CA THR A 114 -20.11 -3.90 24.28
C THR A 114 -19.03 -3.68 23.22
N ALA A 115 -19.23 -4.36 22.09
CA ALA A 115 -18.95 -3.81 20.76
C ALA A 115 -19.91 -2.65 20.46
N ALA A 116 -19.77 -1.53 21.17
CA ALA A 116 -20.50 -0.29 20.92
C ALA A 116 -19.62 0.91 21.26
N ALA A 117 -18.64 1.18 20.40
CA ALA A 117 -18.10 2.51 20.20
C ALA A 117 -18.00 2.74 18.69
N ALA A 118 -18.99 3.46 18.18
CA ALA A 118 -18.84 4.24 16.98
C ALA A 118 -18.00 5.46 17.34
N ASP A 119 -17.14 5.82 16.39
CA ASP A 119 -16.46 7.12 16.25
C ASP A 119 -15.39 7.48 17.29
N GLY A 120 -14.34 8.16 16.81
CA GLY A 120 -13.21 8.63 17.61
C GLY A 120 -11.89 7.98 17.21
N GLY A 121 -11.14 8.70 16.38
CA GLY A 121 -9.78 8.31 16.01
C GLY A 121 -8.82 8.15 17.17
N GLN A 122 -7.83 7.28 16.96
CA GLN A 122 -6.54 7.41 17.59
C GLN A 122 -5.47 6.70 16.76
N ARG A 123 -4.40 7.46 16.50
CA ARG A 123 -3.09 7.08 15.95
C ARG A 123 -2.72 5.63 16.28
N GLU A 124 -2.38 4.84 15.27
CA GLU A 124 -1.36 3.80 15.45
C GLU A 124 -0.02 4.47 15.16
N ALA A 125 0.64 4.89 16.23
CA ALA A 125 2.07 5.07 16.19
C ALA A 125 2.68 3.68 16.08
N ALA A 126 3.56 3.48 15.10
CA ALA A 126 4.66 2.56 15.29
C ALA A 126 5.41 3.01 16.55
N SER A 127 5.39 2.18 17.60
CA SER A 127 6.31 2.29 18.71
C SER A 127 7.23 1.08 18.66
N GLU A 128 8.44 1.30 18.15
CA GLU A 128 9.60 0.59 18.67
C GLU A 128 9.77 0.93 20.15
N ALA A 129 10.09 -0.10 20.93
CA ALA A 129 10.77 -0.06 22.22
C ALA A 129 10.30 0.96 23.28
N VAL A 130 9.16 0.69 23.94
CA VAL A 130 9.05 0.86 25.39
C VAL A 130 8.23 -0.32 25.93
N GLU A 131 8.78 -1.06 26.88
CA GLU A 131 8.13 -2.15 27.63
C GLU A 131 6.77 -1.68 28.20
N GLY A 132 5.67 -2.28 27.75
CA GLY A 132 4.32 -1.99 28.25
C GLY A 132 3.21 -2.57 27.37
N GLU A 133 2.79 -3.81 27.68
CA GLU A 133 1.57 -4.49 27.22
C GLU A 133 1.15 -4.31 25.73
N ARG A 134 1.75 -5.13 24.86
CA ARG A 134 1.28 -5.33 23.47
C ARG A 134 -0.19 -5.79 23.47
N ARG A 135 -1.13 -4.90 23.11
CA ARG A 135 -2.52 -5.27 22.82
C ARG A 135 -2.53 -6.34 21.73
N LYS A 136 -2.91 -7.58 22.07
CA LYS A 136 -2.97 -8.70 21.13
C LYS A 136 -4.09 -8.47 20.10
N VAL A 137 -3.74 -8.51 18.81
CA VAL A 137 -4.72 -8.55 17.72
C VAL A 137 -5.42 -9.91 17.76
N SER A 138 -6.75 -9.91 17.94
CA SER A 138 -7.52 -11.14 18.13
C SER A 138 -8.18 -11.66 16.84
N GLY A 139 -7.99 -10.96 15.71
CA GLY A 139 -8.56 -11.32 14.41
C GLY A 139 -8.74 -10.11 13.50
N PHE A 140 -9.43 -10.29 12.37
CA PHE A 140 -9.74 -9.24 11.41
C PHE A 140 -11.22 -9.23 11.04
N LYS A 141 -11.78 -8.03 10.86
CA LYS A 141 -13.14 -7.79 10.35
C LYS A 141 -13.11 -7.03 9.02
N ALA A 142 -14.23 -7.05 8.29
CA ALA A 142 -14.43 -6.19 7.12
C ALA A 142 -14.85 -4.77 7.56
N GLY A 143 -13.90 -3.85 7.59
CA GLY A 143 -14.12 -2.44 7.92
C GLY A 143 -14.54 -1.61 6.69
N PRO A 144 -15.47 -0.66 6.83
CA PRO A 144 -15.84 0.25 5.76
C PRO A 144 -14.87 1.43 5.65
N VAL A 145 -14.47 1.74 4.42
CA VAL A 145 -13.69 2.93 4.06
C VAL A 145 -14.25 3.57 2.78
N PHE A 146 -13.85 4.80 2.50
CA PHE A 146 -14.33 5.59 1.38
C PHE A 146 -13.16 6.29 0.71
N ASP A 147 -13.12 6.24 -0.62
CA ASP A 147 -12.23 7.10 -1.39
C ASP A 147 -12.70 8.57 -1.34
N ILE A 148 -11.78 9.52 -1.50
CA ILE A 148 -12.10 10.96 -1.51
C ILE A 148 -13.18 11.30 -2.53
N SER A 149 -13.19 10.64 -3.70
CA SER A 149 -14.21 10.82 -4.74
C SER A 149 -15.62 10.42 -4.31
N GLN A 150 -15.76 9.66 -3.22
CA GLN A 150 -17.03 9.25 -2.62
C GLN A 150 -17.50 10.18 -1.49
N THR A 151 -16.75 11.25 -1.22
CA THR A 151 -17.00 12.18 -0.12
C THR A 151 -17.32 13.58 -0.62
N ASP A 152 -18.04 14.35 0.19
CA ASP A 152 -18.32 15.77 -0.02
C ASP A 152 -18.01 16.55 1.28
N GLY A 153 -17.99 17.87 1.21
CA GLY A 153 -17.64 18.77 2.30
C GLY A 153 -16.42 19.62 1.98
N ASP A 154 -15.68 20.00 3.03
CA ASP A 154 -14.59 20.97 2.94
C ASP A 154 -13.50 20.56 1.95
N ALA A 155 -12.89 21.55 1.29
CA ALA A 155 -11.75 21.32 0.42
C ALA A 155 -10.65 20.57 1.20
N TYR A 156 -10.23 19.43 0.67
CA TYR A 156 -9.20 18.61 1.29
C TYR A 156 -8.07 18.40 0.30
N GLU A 157 -6.90 18.86 0.70
CA GLU A 157 -5.65 18.58 0.01
C GLU A 157 -4.93 17.47 0.79
N PRO A 158 -4.77 16.26 0.19
CA PRO A 158 -4.00 15.19 0.81
C PRO A 158 -2.60 15.68 1.19
N PRO A 159 -2.03 15.28 2.32
CA PRO A 159 -0.63 15.53 2.60
C PRO A 159 0.25 14.96 1.48
N VAL A 160 0.90 15.85 0.72
CA VAL A 160 1.85 15.47 -0.33
C VAL A 160 3.25 15.70 0.20
N ALA A 161 4.11 14.68 0.10
CA ALA A 161 5.52 14.85 0.40
C ALA A 161 6.14 15.88 -0.56
N ALA A 162 7.12 16.64 -0.08
CA ALA A 162 7.79 17.64 -0.92
C ALA A 162 8.28 16.99 -2.23
N PRO A 163 8.05 17.63 -3.40
CA PRO A 163 8.48 17.08 -4.66
C PRO A 163 10.01 16.95 -4.67
N LEU A 164 10.46 15.91 -5.36
CA LEU A 164 11.87 15.64 -5.64
C LEU A 164 12.07 15.73 -7.14
N THR A 165 13.11 16.42 -7.59
CA THR A 165 13.46 16.39 -9.01
C THR A 165 14.08 15.04 -9.37
N ALA A 166 14.01 14.66 -10.64
CA ALA A 166 14.58 13.41 -11.11
C ALA A 166 16.09 13.33 -10.88
N GLU A 167 16.82 14.44 -10.96
CA GLU A 167 18.26 14.52 -10.68
C GLU A 167 18.56 14.21 -9.21
N VAL A 168 17.80 14.80 -8.28
CA VAL A 168 17.96 14.50 -6.84
C VAL A 168 17.69 13.03 -6.57
N ILE A 169 16.63 12.46 -7.17
CA ILE A 169 16.32 11.04 -7.01
C ILE A 169 17.43 10.17 -7.58
N ARG A 170 17.91 10.46 -8.80
CA ARG A 170 19.02 9.74 -9.45
C ARG A 170 20.26 9.74 -8.56
N ASP A 171 20.67 10.91 -8.07
CA ASP A 171 21.89 11.06 -7.27
C ASP A 171 21.76 10.39 -5.89
N VAL A 172 20.55 10.31 -5.35
CA VAL A 172 20.26 9.50 -4.16
C VAL A 172 20.41 8.02 -4.46
N LEU A 173 19.77 7.54 -5.53
CA LEU A 173 19.82 6.14 -5.92
C LEU A 173 21.25 5.68 -6.24
N VAL A 174 22.04 6.46 -6.97
CA VAL A 174 23.45 6.13 -7.27
C VAL A 174 24.27 5.93 -6.00
N ASN A 175 24.13 6.81 -5.02
CA ASN A 175 24.86 6.70 -3.76
C ASN A 175 24.33 5.52 -2.92
N GLU A 176 23.01 5.36 -2.81
CA GLU A 176 22.41 4.20 -2.14
C GLU A 176 22.85 2.87 -2.75
N TYR A 177 23.08 2.83 -4.07
CA TYR A 177 23.57 1.65 -4.76
C TYR A 177 25.02 1.31 -4.35
N ARG A 178 25.89 2.33 -4.34
CA ARG A 178 27.29 2.19 -3.91
C ARG A 178 27.40 1.82 -2.45
N ASP A 179 26.61 2.46 -1.59
CA ASP A 179 26.69 2.30 -0.14
C ASP A 179 26.11 0.95 0.31
N ARG A 180 24.97 0.52 -0.28
CA ARG A 180 24.30 -0.72 0.12
C ARG A 180 24.87 -1.96 -0.55
N TYR A 181 25.23 -1.88 -1.83
CA TYR A 181 25.65 -3.05 -2.61
C TYR A 181 27.16 -3.09 -2.86
N HIS A 182 27.90 -2.04 -2.52
CA HIS A 182 29.33 -1.92 -2.81
C HIS A 182 29.65 -2.08 -4.31
N GLU A 183 28.69 -1.69 -5.16
CA GLU A 183 28.77 -1.76 -6.63
C GLU A 183 28.68 -0.35 -7.22
N HIS A 184 29.38 -0.12 -8.34
CA HIS A 184 29.19 1.08 -9.13
C HIS A 184 28.12 0.80 -10.21
N PRO A 185 26.92 1.41 -10.15
CA PRO A 185 25.80 1.00 -11.00
C PRO A 185 26.07 1.18 -12.51
N GLU A 186 26.88 2.17 -12.88
CA GLU A 186 27.31 2.39 -14.27
C GLU A 186 28.24 1.27 -14.78
N GLN A 187 29.10 0.73 -13.91
CA GLN A 187 30.02 -0.35 -14.28
C GLN A 187 29.30 -1.71 -14.25
N ALA A 188 28.48 -1.94 -13.23
CA ALA A 188 27.73 -3.18 -13.07
C ALA A 188 26.63 -3.34 -14.13
N GLY A 189 26.00 -2.24 -14.54
CA GLY A 189 24.92 -2.24 -15.54
C GLY A 189 25.35 -1.86 -16.96
N GLY A 190 26.55 -1.28 -17.14
CA GLY A 190 27.01 -0.79 -18.45
C GLY A 190 26.27 0.45 -18.93
N PHE A 191 25.84 1.33 -18.02
CA PHE A 191 25.09 2.56 -18.33
C PHE A 191 25.94 3.81 -18.03
N ASP A 192 25.71 4.89 -18.76
CA ASP A 192 26.24 6.22 -18.45
C ASP A 192 25.06 7.14 -18.07
N PHE A 193 24.82 7.32 -16.76
CA PHE A 193 23.66 8.07 -16.29
C PHE A 193 23.80 9.58 -16.46
N ALA A 194 25.01 10.08 -16.78
CA ALA A 194 25.21 11.48 -17.12
C ALA A 194 24.70 11.80 -18.54
N ARG A 195 24.57 10.78 -19.40
CA ARG A 195 24.07 10.91 -20.78
C ARG A 195 22.61 10.53 -20.94
N GLU A 196 22.03 9.87 -19.95
CA GLU A 196 20.62 9.52 -19.92
C GLU A 196 19.75 10.70 -19.48
N ALA A 197 18.52 10.76 -20.02
CA ALA A 197 17.53 11.67 -19.47
C ALA A 197 17.29 11.33 -17.98
N PRO A 198 17.19 12.32 -17.07
CA PRO A 198 17.08 12.08 -15.63
C PRO A 198 16.00 11.03 -15.25
N ASP A 199 14.81 11.14 -15.82
CA ASP A 199 13.72 10.17 -15.62
C ASP A 199 14.09 8.74 -16.05
N ASN A 200 14.81 8.59 -17.17
CA ASN A 200 15.27 7.28 -17.66
C ASN A 200 16.29 6.67 -16.70
N ALA A 201 17.28 7.47 -16.28
CA ALA A 201 18.30 7.06 -15.33
C ALA A 201 17.66 6.59 -14.02
N VAL A 202 16.67 7.34 -13.50
CA VAL A 202 15.91 6.95 -12.32
C VAL A 202 15.20 5.61 -12.53
N ARG A 203 14.50 5.40 -13.65
CA ARG A 203 13.83 4.12 -13.92
C ARG A 203 14.79 2.93 -13.95
N ILE A 204 15.95 3.09 -14.59
CA ILE A 204 16.99 2.04 -14.65
C ILE A 204 17.50 1.72 -13.24
N LEU A 205 17.80 2.76 -12.45
CA LEU A 205 18.28 2.60 -11.08
C LEU A 205 17.24 1.96 -10.16
N LEU A 206 15.96 2.35 -10.27
CA LEU A 206 14.87 1.73 -9.52
C LEU A 206 14.73 0.25 -9.84
N TYR A 207 14.84 -0.12 -11.13
CA TYR A 207 14.87 -1.51 -11.56
C TYR A 207 16.05 -2.27 -10.94
N GLY A 208 17.27 -1.72 -11.03
CA GLY A 208 18.45 -2.32 -10.40
C GLY A 208 18.30 -2.50 -8.89
N HIS A 209 17.77 -1.50 -8.19
CA HIS A 209 17.48 -1.55 -6.77
C HIS A 209 16.43 -2.59 -6.38
N ALA A 210 15.41 -2.79 -7.21
CA ALA A 210 14.41 -3.84 -7.01
C ALA A 210 15.03 -5.22 -7.28
N TRP A 211 15.86 -5.36 -8.31
CA TRP A 211 16.58 -6.59 -8.65
C TRP A 211 17.39 -7.13 -7.48
N ARG A 212 18.09 -6.26 -6.75
CA ARG A 212 18.92 -6.66 -5.60
C ARG A 212 18.11 -6.94 -4.34
N ARG A 213 16.88 -6.44 -4.24
CA ARG A 213 16.02 -6.58 -3.05
C ARG A 213 15.08 -7.78 -3.12
N ILE A 214 14.74 -8.22 -4.32
CA ILE A 214 13.91 -9.42 -4.53
C ILE A 214 14.86 -10.58 -4.82
N ALA A 215 14.87 -11.60 -3.96
CA ALA A 215 15.72 -12.76 -4.17
C ALA A 215 15.17 -13.63 -5.32
N GLU A 216 16.05 -14.12 -6.20
CA GLU A 216 15.64 -15.05 -7.26
C GLU A 216 15.00 -16.33 -6.70
N ALA A 217 15.42 -16.77 -5.51
CA ALA A 217 14.84 -17.93 -4.81
C ALA A 217 13.36 -17.75 -4.45
N ASP A 218 12.87 -16.51 -4.31
CA ASP A 218 11.45 -16.22 -4.05
C ASP A 218 10.58 -16.28 -5.32
N ALA A 219 11.23 -16.33 -6.49
CA ALA A 219 10.61 -16.31 -7.80
C ALA A 219 10.83 -17.64 -8.54
N ALA A 220 10.08 -18.66 -8.13
CA ALA A 220 10.26 -20.03 -8.59
C ALA A 220 9.98 -20.27 -10.09
N LEU A 221 9.23 -19.38 -10.76
CA LEU A 221 8.91 -19.54 -12.18
C LEU A 221 9.82 -18.70 -13.10
N PRO A 222 10.17 -19.23 -14.29
CA PRO A 222 10.87 -18.45 -15.31
C PRO A 222 10.14 -17.13 -15.61
N GLY A 223 10.85 -16.01 -15.54
CA GLY A 223 10.30 -14.67 -15.81
C GLY A 223 9.55 -14.03 -14.64
N GLN A 224 9.29 -14.76 -13.54
CA GLN A 224 8.62 -14.20 -12.35
C GLN A 224 9.47 -13.13 -11.68
N HIS A 225 10.76 -13.37 -11.51
CA HIS A 225 11.68 -12.43 -10.87
C HIS A 225 11.70 -11.09 -11.61
N VAL A 226 11.92 -11.14 -12.93
CA VAL A 226 11.91 -9.98 -13.83
C VAL A 226 10.61 -9.18 -13.71
N ALA A 227 9.46 -9.86 -13.69
CA ALA A 227 8.15 -9.23 -13.59
C ALA A 227 7.91 -8.55 -12.23
N GLU A 228 8.28 -9.22 -11.14
CA GLU A 228 8.20 -8.65 -9.78
C GLU A 228 9.12 -7.44 -9.62
N VAL A 229 10.34 -7.51 -10.16
CA VAL A 229 11.31 -6.40 -10.16
C VAL A 229 10.77 -5.20 -10.94
N ALA A 230 10.25 -5.42 -12.16
CA ALA A 230 9.65 -4.36 -12.97
C ALA A 230 8.46 -3.70 -12.24
N SER A 231 7.61 -4.51 -11.61
CA SER A 231 6.45 -4.02 -10.85
C SER A 231 6.85 -3.26 -9.58
N ALA A 232 7.88 -3.70 -8.86
CA ALA A 232 8.41 -2.97 -7.70
C ALA A 232 8.99 -1.60 -8.13
N ALA A 233 9.76 -1.56 -9.22
CA ALA A 233 10.27 -0.33 -9.78
C ALA A 233 9.14 0.61 -10.25
N HIS A 234 8.07 0.06 -10.82
CA HIS A 234 6.86 0.82 -11.18
C HIS A 234 6.21 1.49 -9.96
N VAL A 235 6.03 0.73 -8.87
CA VAL A 235 5.45 1.27 -7.62
C VAL A 235 6.35 2.38 -7.05
N ALA A 236 7.66 2.16 -6.98
CA ALA A 236 8.60 3.16 -6.48
C ALA A 236 8.60 4.44 -7.32
N ALA A 237 8.63 4.31 -8.66
CA ALA A 237 8.59 5.45 -9.58
C ALA A 237 7.33 6.30 -9.36
N ARG A 238 6.15 5.66 -9.26
CA ARG A 238 4.89 6.37 -8.98
C ARG A 238 4.92 7.12 -7.66
N ILE A 239 5.40 6.48 -6.58
CA ILE A 239 5.50 7.13 -5.25
C ILE A 239 6.43 8.34 -5.30
N LEU A 240 7.50 8.27 -6.11
CA LEU A 240 8.49 9.34 -6.25
C LEU A 240 8.10 10.41 -7.29
N GLY A 241 6.94 10.29 -7.95
CA GLY A 241 6.48 11.26 -8.95
C GLY A 241 7.20 11.15 -10.31
N ILE A 242 7.84 10.02 -10.59
CA ILE A 242 8.52 9.74 -11.86
C ILE A 242 7.59 8.96 -12.78
N ALA A 243 7.60 9.27 -14.08
CA ALA A 243 6.86 8.51 -15.08
C ALA A 243 7.26 7.03 -14.99
N PRO A 244 6.35 6.11 -14.62
CA PRO A 244 6.72 4.73 -14.30
C PRO A 244 6.96 3.90 -15.57
N GLY A 245 7.83 2.90 -15.45
CA GLY A 245 7.95 1.82 -16.45
C GLY A 245 6.73 0.87 -16.43
N PRO A 246 6.77 -0.28 -17.12
CA PRO A 246 5.66 -1.24 -17.10
C PRO A 246 5.48 -1.91 -15.73
N ALA A 247 4.23 -2.09 -15.32
CA ALA A 247 3.89 -3.02 -14.23
C ALA A 247 3.67 -4.40 -14.86
N VAL A 248 4.72 -5.22 -14.90
CA VAL A 248 4.70 -6.50 -15.60
C VAL A 248 4.05 -7.56 -14.72
N MET A 249 2.98 -8.16 -15.21
CA MET A 249 2.32 -9.27 -14.52
C MET A 249 3.24 -10.49 -14.50
N PRO A 250 3.50 -11.12 -13.34
CA PRO A 250 4.31 -12.33 -13.28
C PRO A 250 3.61 -13.48 -14.03
N PRO A 251 4.37 -14.42 -14.63
CA PRO A 251 3.84 -15.57 -15.36
C PRO A 251 3.31 -16.65 -14.39
N LEU A 252 2.43 -16.24 -13.48
CA LEU A 252 1.70 -17.09 -12.54
C LEU A 252 0.32 -17.46 -13.08
N ALA A 253 0.04 -17.08 -14.34
CA ALA A 253 -1.16 -17.41 -15.09
C ALA A 253 -1.41 -18.93 -15.06
N GLY A 254 -2.56 -19.34 -14.50
CA GLY A 254 -3.00 -20.74 -14.49
C GLY A 254 -2.72 -21.53 -13.21
N ILE A 255 -1.97 -21.01 -12.23
CA ILE A 255 -1.79 -21.69 -10.94
C ILE A 255 -2.96 -21.35 -10.00
N VAL A 256 -4.01 -22.18 -10.04
CA VAL A 256 -5.13 -22.11 -9.10
C VAL A 256 -4.79 -22.94 -7.85
N THR A 257 -4.58 -22.28 -6.72
CA THR A 257 -4.39 -22.97 -5.44
C THR A 257 -5.73 -23.32 -4.81
N GLN A 258 -6.00 -24.61 -4.59
CA GLN A 258 -7.22 -25.06 -3.90
C GLN A 258 -7.26 -24.56 -2.45
N GLY A 259 -7.98 -23.47 -2.20
CA GLY A 259 -8.27 -22.96 -0.85
C GLY A 259 -7.12 -22.23 -0.14
N ARG A 260 -5.99 -21.98 -0.81
CA ARG A 260 -4.93 -21.08 -0.33
C ARG A 260 -4.92 -19.81 -1.17
N LYS A 261 -4.34 -18.72 -0.64
CA LYS A 261 -4.05 -17.53 -1.44
C LYS A 261 -3.17 -17.94 -2.63
N PRO A 262 -3.48 -17.49 -3.85
CA PRO A 262 -2.69 -17.87 -5.00
C PRO A 262 -1.30 -17.26 -4.94
N PRO A 263 -0.28 -17.88 -5.57
CA PRO A 263 1.09 -17.37 -5.58
C PRO A 263 1.21 -15.91 -6.04
N VAL A 264 0.30 -15.46 -6.92
CA VAL A 264 0.24 -14.07 -7.40
C VAL A 264 0.01 -13.06 -6.27
N HIS A 265 -0.62 -13.46 -5.16
CA HIS A 265 -0.76 -12.62 -3.97
C HIS A 265 0.60 -12.32 -3.34
N GLU A 266 1.46 -13.33 -3.19
CA GLU A 266 2.81 -13.16 -2.65
C GLU A 266 3.69 -12.31 -3.57
N SER A 267 3.56 -12.49 -4.90
CA SER A 267 4.22 -11.61 -5.87
C SER A 267 3.77 -10.16 -5.74
N ALA A 268 2.46 -9.92 -5.57
CA ALA A 268 1.95 -8.58 -5.37
C ALA A 268 2.47 -7.97 -4.04
N VAL A 269 2.52 -8.76 -2.96
CA VAL A 269 3.11 -8.34 -1.67
C VAL A 269 4.56 -7.93 -1.86
N ARG A 270 5.41 -8.80 -2.43
CA ARG A 270 6.83 -8.51 -2.65
C ARG A 270 7.05 -7.27 -3.51
N ALA A 271 6.33 -7.15 -4.62
CA ALA A 271 6.47 -6.00 -5.51
C ALA A 271 6.09 -4.69 -4.81
N ILE A 272 4.95 -4.67 -4.10
CA ILE A 272 4.46 -3.48 -3.39
C ILE A 272 5.39 -3.08 -2.26
N GLU A 273 5.78 -4.02 -1.40
CA GLU A 273 6.61 -3.74 -0.24
C GLU A 273 8.02 -3.31 -0.64
N THR A 274 8.59 -3.96 -1.65
CA THR A 274 9.89 -3.57 -2.22
C THR A 274 9.83 -2.17 -2.81
N GLY A 275 8.82 -1.87 -3.63
CA GLY A 275 8.65 -0.54 -4.23
C GLY A 275 8.52 0.57 -3.19
N ARG A 276 7.72 0.33 -2.13
CA ARG A 276 7.58 1.27 -1.00
C ARG A 276 8.87 1.43 -0.21
N ALA A 277 9.58 0.32 0.05
CA ALA A 277 10.85 0.37 0.77
C ALA A 277 11.90 1.21 0.02
N ILE A 278 12.00 1.03 -1.31
CA ILE A 278 12.87 1.86 -2.15
C ILE A 278 12.47 3.34 -2.05
N ALA A 279 11.19 3.65 -2.23
CA ALA A 279 10.72 5.04 -2.20
C ALA A 279 10.96 5.72 -0.84
N ARG A 280 10.75 5.01 0.27
CA ARG A 280 11.02 5.52 1.63
C ARG A 280 12.50 5.84 1.84
N VAL A 281 13.39 4.93 1.42
CA VAL A 281 14.84 5.14 1.51
C VAL A 281 15.26 6.37 0.71
N VAL A 282 14.76 6.51 -0.52
CA VAL A 282 15.07 7.68 -1.37
C VAL A 282 14.61 8.98 -0.72
N ARG A 283 13.39 9.02 -0.18
CA ARG A 283 12.85 10.22 0.47
C ARG A 283 13.67 10.60 1.71
N ALA A 284 13.94 9.64 2.59
CA ALA A 284 14.73 9.88 3.80
C ALA A 284 16.15 10.38 3.47
N ALA A 285 16.82 9.77 2.50
CA ALA A 285 18.15 10.20 2.08
C ALA A 285 18.14 11.60 1.43
N ALA A 286 17.10 11.92 0.66
CA ALA A 286 16.96 13.24 0.06
C ALA A 286 16.68 14.32 1.11
N GLU A 287 15.84 14.04 2.11
CA GLU A 287 15.56 14.94 3.23
C GLU A 287 16.82 15.22 4.04
N HIS A 288 17.58 14.17 4.39
CA HIS A 288 18.84 14.32 5.13
C HIS A 288 19.87 15.20 4.39
N ARG A 289 20.01 15.04 3.06
CA ARG A 289 20.89 15.91 2.26
C ARG A 289 20.44 17.38 2.27
N ARG A 290 19.13 17.64 2.22
CA ARG A 290 18.61 19.02 2.30
C ARG A 290 18.94 19.64 3.64
N GLU A 291 18.80 18.90 4.74
CA GLU A 291 19.15 19.39 6.08
C GLU A 291 20.62 19.77 6.20
N LEU A 292 21.53 18.92 5.70
CA LEU A 292 22.96 19.21 5.70
C LEU A 292 23.31 20.45 4.86
N ALA A 293 22.63 20.66 3.73
CA ALA A 293 22.84 21.82 2.86
C ALA A 293 22.32 23.15 3.43
N VAL A 294 21.43 23.11 4.43
CA VAL A 294 20.93 24.32 5.13
C VAL A 294 21.85 24.75 6.27
N ILE A 295 22.63 23.81 6.82
CA ILE A 295 23.51 24.04 7.99
C ILE A 295 24.92 24.47 7.56
N GLY A 296 25.37 24.10 6.35
CA GLY A 296 26.67 24.47 5.78
C GLY A 296 26.63 25.73 4.94
#